data_AF-A0AAW1QP21-F1
#
_entry.id   AF-A0AAW1QP21-F1
#
_cell.length_a   1.000
_cell.length_b   1.000
_cell.length_c   1.000
_cell.angle_alpha   90.00
_cell.angle_beta   90.00
_cell.angle_gamma   90.00
#
_symmetry.space_group_name_H-M   'P 1'
#
loop_
_entity.id
_entity.type
_entity.pdbx_description
1 polymer ?
#
loop_
_entity_poly.entity_id
_entity_poly.type
_entity_poly.pdbx_seq_one_letter_code
_entity_poly.pdbx_strand_id
1 'polypeptide(L)'
;MALQLSKNIDEVSRNSIWREHCRKENSKLKMSDTFSIPNPQRMTILPEKPNYTVPRVIRPDSDEVLQATQKLASLCNAKHTHQLPNQTHMLPVSSNMEYGFNYTPLFQTHPMFQYRKTKCDVTAYAETYCAAMGGQSPFAKRTLDMSAAKAT
;
A
#
# COMPACT_ATOMS: atom_id res chain seq x y z
N MET A 1 -38.38 -21.89 -0.52
CA MET A 1 -37.95 -22.13 -1.93
C MET A 1 -36.70 -21.32 -2.36
N ALA A 2 -35.77 -20.93 -1.45
CA ALA A 2 -34.60 -20.12 -1.83
C ALA A 2 -33.28 -20.90 -1.97
N LEU A 3 -33.25 -22.20 -1.62
CA LEU A 3 -32.02 -22.99 -1.54
C LEU A 3 -31.59 -23.68 -2.85
N GLN A 4 -32.43 -23.69 -3.89
CA GLN A 4 -32.14 -24.38 -5.16
C GLN A 4 -31.47 -23.51 -6.24
N LEU A 5 -31.53 -22.18 -6.13
CA LEU A 5 -30.91 -21.29 -7.13
C LEU A 5 -29.37 -21.22 -7.01
N SER A 6 -28.82 -21.56 -5.84
CA SER A 6 -27.40 -21.36 -5.50
C SER A 6 -26.45 -22.42 -6.08
N LYS A 7 -26.96 -23.57 -6.50
CA LYS A 7 -26.14 -24.67 -7.05
C LYS A 7 -25.78 -24.49 -8.53
N ASN A 8 -26.54 -23.67 -9.26
CA ASN A 8 -26.39 -23.48 -10.71
C ASN A 8 -25.76 -22.13 -11.09
N ILE A 9 -25.41 -21.29 -10.11
CA ILE A 9 -24.81 -19.97 -10.34
C ILE A 9 -23.30 -20.11 -10.16
N ASP A 10 -22.55 -19.63 -11.14
CA ASP A 10 -21.09 -19.57 -11.08
C ASP A 10 -20.62 -18.81 -9.82
N GLU A 11 -19.53 -19.29 -9.23
CA GLU A 11 -19.00 -18.81 -7.94
C GLU A 11 -18.63 -17.31 -8.02
N VAL A 12 -18.16 -16.85 -9.19
CA VAL A 12 -17.89 -15.41 -9.45
C VAL A 12 -19.17 -14.59 -9.43
N SER A 13 -20.23 -15.10 -10.06
CA SER A 13 -21.55 -14.46 -10.10
C SER A 13 -22.17 -14.40 -8.70
N ARG A 14 -22.02 -15.46 -7.90
CA ARG A 14 -22.46 -15.50 -6.50
C ARG A 14 -21.77 -14.44 -5.65
N ASN A 15 -20.45 -14.28 -5.80
CA ASN A 15 -19.68 -13.28 -5.08
C ASN A 15 -20.04 -11.84 -5.52
N SER A 16 -20.35 -11.64 -6.81
CA SER A 16 -20.82 -10.35 -7.33
C SER A 16 -22.18 -9.96 -6.74
N ILE A 17 -23.12 -10.90 -6.68
CA ILE A 17 -24.45 -10.70 -6.05
C ILE A 17 -24.29 -10.36 -4.57
N TRP A 18 -23.40 -11.07 -3.86
CA TRP A 18 -23.10 -10.79 -2.46
C TRP A 18 -22.49 -9.39 -2.26
N ARG A 19 -21.55 -8.98 -3.12
CA ARG A 19 -20.94 -7.66 -3.07
C ARG A 19 -21.99 -6.54 -3.26
N GLU A 20 -22.89 -6.71 -4.21
CA GLU A 20 -24.00 -5.77 -4.42
C GLU A 20 -24.98 -5.76 -3.24
N HIS A 21 -25.21 -6.90 -2.59
CA HIS A 21 -25.99 -6.97 -1.36
C HIS A 21 -25.34 -6.15 -0.23
N CYS A 22 -24.06 -6.39 0.06
CA CYS A 22 -23.30 -5.63 1.06
C CYS A 22 -23.26 -4.12 0.73
N ARG A 23 -23.14 -3.76 -0.55
CA ARG A 23 -23.18 -2.37 -1.00
C ARG A 23 -24.51 -1.70 -0.68
N LYS A 24 -25.62 -2.38 -0.96
CA LYS A 24 -26.98 -1.89 -0.66
C LYS A 24 -27.24 -1.80 0.84
N GLU A 25 -26.72 -2.74 1.61
CA GLU A 25 -26.80 -2.73 3.07
C GLU A 25 -26.01 -1.56 3.66
N ASN A 26 -24.75 -1.36 3.26
CA ASN A 26 -23.94 -0.22 3.67
C ASN A 26 -24.58 1.12 3.29
N SER A 27 -25.20 1.22 2.11
CA SER A 27 -25.93 2.43 1.70
C SER A 27 -27.17 2.72 2.54
N LYS A 28 -27.74 1.69 3.20
CA LYS A 28 -28.92 1.81 4.07
C LYS A 28 -28.56 1.83 5.55
N LEU A 29 -27.28 1.68 5.89
CA LEU A 29 -26.77 1.78 7.26
C LEU A 29 -26.90 3.24 7.73
N LYS A 30 -28.05 3.58 8.30
CA LYS A 30 -28.24 4.84 9.02
C LYS A 30 -27.79 4.66 10.46
N MET A 31 -27.04 5.63 10.98
CA MET A 31 -26.73 5.69 12.41
C MET A 31 -28.05 5.68 13.20
N SER A 32 -28.14 4.91 14.29
CA SER A 32 -29.43 4.71 14.97
C SER A 32 -30.06 6.05 15.37
N ASP A 33 -31.36 6.20 15.15
CA ASP A 33 -32.09 7.42 15.49
C ASP A 33 -32.01 7.75 16.99
N THR A 34 -31.72 6.76 17.85
CA THR A 34 -31.53 6.93 19.30
C THR A 34 -30.26 7.72 19.65
N PHE A 35 -29.21 7.68 18.82
CA PHE A 35 -27.95 8.41 19.02
C PHE A 35 -27.69 9.44 17.92
N SER A 36 -28.72 9.85 17.19
CA SER A 36 -28.60 10.91 16.20
C SER A 36 -28.59 12.26 16.91
N ILE A 37 -27.46 12.96 16.88
CA ILE A 37 -27.35 14.36 17.33
C ILE A 37 -27.82 15.22 16.16
N PRO A 38 -29.03 15.82 16.19
CA PRO A 38 -29.60 16.49 15.02
C PRO A 38 -28.85 17.75 14.63
N ASN A 39 -28.12 18.36 15.57
CA ASN A 39 -27.28 19.52 15.32
C ASN A 39 -25.91 19.36 16.01
N PRO A 40 -24.83 19.10 15.26
CA PRO A 40 -23.48 18.94 15.81
C PRO A 40 -22.95 20.21 16.47
N GLN A 41 -23.50 21.39 16.17
CA GLN A 41 -23.11 22.65 16.82
C GLN A 41 -23.65 22.78 18.26
N ARG A 42 -24.61 21.94 18.66
CA ARG A 42 -25.14 21.89 20.03
C ARG A 42 -24.37 20.92 20.92
N MET A 43 -23.31 20.29 20.41
CA MET A 43 -22.47 19.41 21.19
C MET A 43 -21.54 20.24 22.09
N THR A 44 -21.58 19.99 23.39
CA THR A 44 -20.61 20.55 24.33
C THR A 44 -19.25 19.89 24.06
N ILE A 45 -18.34 20.62 23.41
CA ILE A 45 -16.96 20.16 23.21
C ILE A 45 -16.27 20.20 24.57
N LEU A 46 -16.03 19.03 25.16
CA LEU A 46 -15.19 18.93 26.34
C LEU A 46 -13.75 19.23 25.92
N PRO A 47 -13.06 20.20 26.55
CA PRO A 47 -11.67 20.45 26.23
C PRO A 47 -10.83 19.24 26.61
N GLU A 48 -9.84 18.94 25.77
CA GLU A 48 -8.84 17.90 26.05
C GLU A 48 -8.14 18.14 27.38
N LYS A 49 -7.61 17.08 27.98
CA LYS A 49 -6.83 17.18 29.22
C LYS A 49 -5.73 18.23 29.01
N PRO A 50 -5.54 19.20 29.94
CA PRO A 50 -4.57 20.29 29.78
C PRO A 50 -3.11 19.83 29.63
N ASN A 51 -2.81 18.56 29.92
CA ASN A 51 -1.50 17.95 29.73
C ASN A 51 -1.33 17.28 28.35
N TYR A 52 -2.29 17.41 27.44
CA TYR A 52 -2.16 16.88 26.09
C TYR A 52 -1.25 17.80 25.26
N THR A 53 0.06 17.56 25.35
CA THR A 53 1.03 18.18 24.46
C THR A 53 1.10 17.38 23.16
N VAL A 54 0.50 17.90 22.09
CA VAL A 54 0.84 17.44 20.73
C VAL A 54 2.29 17.85 20.52
N PRO A 55 3.24 16.92 20.31
CA PRO A 55 4.60 17.31 19.94
C PRO A 55 4.48 18.13 18.66
N ARG A 56 4.78 19.43 18.75
CA ARG A 56 4.93 20.25 17.55
C ARG A 56 6.05 19.60 16.77
N VAL A 57 5.71 18.95 15.67
CA VAL A 57 6.68 18.52 14.68
C VAL A 57 7.21 19.80 14.05
N ILE A 58 8.19 20.42 14.72
CA ILE A 58 8.95 21.53 14.17
C ILE A 58 9.75 20.89 13.04
N ARG A 59 9.27 21.10 11.82
CA ARG A 59 10.08 20.79 10.65
C ARG A 59 11.17 21.86 10.64
N PRO A 60 12.45 21.50 10.86
CA PRO A 60 13.51 22.47 10.87
C PRO A 60 13.55 23.16 9.50
N ASP A 61 13.79 24.47 9.52
CA ASP A 61 13.93 25.22 8.29
C ASP A 61 15.23 24.80 7.58
N SER A 62 15.27 24.97 6.26
CA SER A 62 16.42 24.62 5.43
C SER A 62 17.72 25.29 5.92
N ASP A 63 17.63 26.53 6.39
CA ASP A 63 18.75 27.29 6.95
C ASP A 63 19.23 26.72 8.30
N GLU A 64 18.31 26.27 9.16
CA GLU A 64 18.67 25.66 10.45
C GLU A 64 19.41 24.33 10.26
N VAL A 65 18.97 23.53 9.28
CA VAL A 65 19.65 22.28 8.90
C VAL A 65 21.04 22.57 8.35
N LEU A 66 21.20 23.63 7.55
CA LEU A 66 22.49 24.03 6.98
C LEU A 66 23.46 24.52 8.07
N GLN A 67 22.99 25.32 9.03
CA GLN A 67 23.81 25.75 10.17
C GLN A 67 24.22 24.58 11.08
N ALA A 68 23.29 23.65 11.35
CA ALA A 68 23.58 22.47 12.15
C ALA A 68 24.60 21.55 11.47
N THR A 69 24.48 21.37 10.15
CA THR A 69 25.43 20.56 9.36
C THR A 69 26.82 21.19 9.30
N GLN A 70 26.92 22.51 9.15
CA GLN A 70 28.19 23.25 9.24
C GLN A 70 28.85 23.10 10.62
N LYS A 71 28.07 23.20 11.69
CA LYS A 71 28.56 23.03 13.07
C LYS A 71 29.03 21.60 13.34
N LEU A 72 28.36 20.59 12.79
CA LEU A 72 28.81 19.21 12.86
C LEU A 72 30.10 18.99 12.05
N ALA A 73 30.21 19.62 10.88
CA ALA A 73 31.42 19.53 10.05
C ALA A 73 32.66 20.15 10.71
N SER A 74 32.49 21.17 11.56
CA SER A 74 33.60 21.76 12.32
C SER A 74 34.01 20.94 13.54
N LEU A 75 33.06 20.22 14.17
CA LEU A 75 33.30 19.46 15.41
C LEU A 75 33.72 18.00 15.15
N CYS A 76 33.32 17.40 14.03
CA CYS A 76 33.57 15.99 13.76
C CYS A 76 34.60 15.77 12.64
N ASN A 77 35.55 14.85 12.86
CA ASN A 77 36.50 14.38 11.83
C ASN A 77 35.84 13.50 10.76
N ALA A 78 34.68 12.91 11.03
CA ALA A 78 33.93 12.10 10.06
C ALA A 78 33.17 13.03 9.10
N LYS A 79 33.87 13.46 8.06
CA LYS A 79 33.34 14.36 7.04
C LYS A 79 32.34 13.60 6.16
N HIS A 80 31.08 14.07 6.13
CA HIS A 80 30.08 13.73 5.11
C HIS A 80 29.53 12.28 5.07
N THR A 81 29.30 11.64 6.22
CA THR A 81 28.68 10.30 6.29
C THR A 81 27.29 10.19 5.63
N HIS A 82 26.59 11.30 5.48
CA HIS A 82 25.25 11.37 4.89
C HIS A 82 25.27 11.62 3.37
N GLN A 83 26.42 12.00 2.81
CA GLN A 83 26.54 12.32 1.39
C GLN A 83 26.94 11.07 0.62
N LEU A 84 26.52 11.00 -0.64
CA LEU A 84 26.93 9.91 -1.52
C LEU A 84 28.43 10.06 -1.88
N PRO A 85 29.14 8.95 -2.14
CA PRO A 85 30.57 8.99 -2.50
C PRO A 85 30.90 9.89 -3.71
N ASN A 86 29.96 10.02 -4.65
CA ASN A 86 30.09 10.88 -5.83
C ASN A 86 29.95 12.38 -5.53
N GLN A 87 29.41 12.75 -4.37
CA GLN A 87 29.33 14.13 -3.89
C GLN A 87 30.58 14.49 -3.08
N THR A 88 31.20 13.51 -2.42
CA THR A 88 32.38 13.72 -1.58
C THR A 88 33.69 13.62 -2.35
N HIS A 89 33.74 12.74 -3.37
CA HIS A 89 34.94 12.50 -4.18
C HIS A 89 34.67 12.81 -5.65
N MET A 90 35.67 13.39 -6.34
CA MET A 90 35.57 13.64 -7.79
C MET A 90 35.69 12.35 -8.62
N LEU A 91 36.40 11.36 -8.09
CA LEU A 91 36.70 10.08 -8.75
C LEU A 91 36.57 8.94 -7.72
N PRO A 92 36.27 7.71 -8.15
CA PRO A 92 36.24 6.56 -7.25
C PRO A 92 37.61 6.35 -6.62
N VAL A 93 37.65 6.26 -5.29
CA VAL A 93 38.90 6.16 -4.52
C VAL A 93 39.43 4.73 -4.47
N SER A 94 38.53 3.75 -4.54
CA SER A 94 38.84 2.34 -4.49
C SER A 94 38.12 1.57 -5.61
N SER A 95 38.67 0.43 -6.01
CA SER A 95 38.15 -0.36 -7.14
C SER A 95 36.69 -0.81 -6.94
N ASN A 96 36.28 -1.09 -5.70
CA ASN A 96 34.87 -1.41 -5.39
C ASN A 96 33.91 -0.23 -5.60
N MET A 97 34.41 1.02 -5.60
CA MET A 97 33.61 2.21 -5.86
C MET A 97 33.43 2.46 -7.36
N GLU A 98 34.30 1.93 -8.23
CA GLU A 98 34.21 2.15 -9.68
C GLU A 98 32.85 1.74 -10.23
N TYR A 99 32.30 0.63 -9.73
CA TYR A 99 30.96 0.18 -10.07
C TYR A 99 29.90 1.00 -9.32
N GLY A 100 29.10 1.77 -10.06
CA GLY A 100 28.00 2.56 -9.49
C GLY A 100 28.39 3.95 -8.98
N PHE A 101 29.67 4.36 -9.09
CA PHE A 101 30.09 5.74 -8.79
C PHE A 101 29.24 6.77 -9.56
N ASN A 102 29.10 6.52 -10.86
CA ASN A 102 28.22 7.26 -11.75
C ASN A 102 26.96 6.41 -12.02
N TYR A 103 26.01 6.44 -11.09
CA TYR A 103 24.77 5.65 -11.20
C TYR A 103 23.76 6.23 -12.19
N THR A 104 23.88 7.52 -12.53
CA THR A 104 23.00 8.16 -13.50
C THR A 104 23.36 7.67 -14.90
N PRO A 105 22.41 7.11 -15.65
CA PRO A 105 22.68 6.66 -17.01
C PRO A 105 23.11 7.84 -17.88
N LEU A 106 24.16 7.67 -18.67
CA LEU A 106 24.69 8.70 -19.57
C LEU A 106 23.66 9.17 -20.61
N PHE A 107 22.71 8.30 -20.94
CA PHE A 107 21.62 8.58 -21.88
C PHE A 107 20.28 8.37 -21.20
N GLN A 108 19.36 9.32 -21.41
CA GLN A 108 17.97 9.13 -21.00
C GLN A 108 17.36 7.98 -21.79
N THR A 109 16.71 7.05 -21.09
CA THR A 109 16.00 5.96 -21.76
C THR A 109 14.78 6.52 -22.46
N HIS A 110 14.74 6.42 -23.79
CA HIS A 110 13.60 6.90 -24.55
C HIS A 110 12.36 6.02 -24.25
N PRO A 111 11.17 6.60 -24.04
CA PRO A 111 9.96 5.85 -23.66
C PRO A 111 9.61 4.71 -24.62
N MET A 112 9.93 4.86 -25.90
CA MET A 112 9.71 3.83 -26.93
C MET A 112 10.47 2.51 -26.68
N PHE A 113 11.59 2.56 -25.95
CA PHE A 113 12.40 1.37 -25.63
C PHE A 113 12.21 0.91 -24.18
N GLN A 114 11.18 1.41 -23.50
CA GLN A 114 10.87 1.03 -22.13
C GLN A 114 9.91 -0.17 -22.11
N TYR A 115 10.47 -1.37 -22.22
CA TYR A 115 9.72 -2.64 -22.20
C TYR A 115 9.41 -3.10 -20.77
N ARG A 116 8.55 -2.38 -20.07
CA ARG A 116 8.05 -2.83 -18.76
C ARG A 116 7.12 -4.00 -18.95
N LYS A 117 7.31 -5.08 -18.20
CA LYS A 117 6.33 -6.17 -18.12
C LYS A 117 5.12 -5.69 -17.32
N THR A 118 4.13 -5.15 -18.02
CA THR A 118 2.85 -4.76 -17.43
C THR A 118 1.90 -5.94 -17.38
N LYS A 119 0.95 -5.91 -16.45
CA LYS A 119 -0.14 -6.89 -16.42
C LYS A 119 -0.95 -6.74 -17.72
N CYS A 120 -1.19 -7.84 -18.40
CA CYS A 120 -2.18 -7.94 -19.47
C CYS A 120 -3.52 -8.44 -18.89
N ASP A 121 -4.61 -8.32 -19.65
CA ASP A 121 -5.97 -8.67 -19.20
C ASP A 121 -6.07 -10.09 -18.65
N VAL A 122 -5.35 -11.04 -19.28
CA VAL A 122 -5.32 -12.44 -18.83
C VAL A 122 -4.65 -12.56 -17.46
N THR A 123 -3.54 -11.87 -17.23
CA THR A 123 -2.86 -11.86 -15.93
C THR A 123 -3.65 -11.10 -14.86
N ALA A 124 -4.37 -10.04 -15.24
CA ALA A 124 -5.25 -9.31 -14.33
C ALA A 124 -6.44 -10.18 -13.91
N TYR A 125 -7.07 -10.88 -14.87
CA TYR A 125 -8.11 -11.86 -14.58
C TYR A 125 -7.61 -12.95 -13.63
N ALA A 126 -6.48 -13.59 -13.96
CA ALA A 126 -5.90 -14.65 -13.14
C ALA A 126 -5.62 -14.18 -11.70
N GLU A 127 -5.11 -12.96 -11.52
CA GLU A 127 -4.90 -12.36 -10.20
C GLU A 127 -6.21 -12.16 -9.44
N THR A 128 -7.24 -11.58 -10.08
CA THR A 128 -8.55 -11.39 -9.44
C THR A 128 -9.20 -12.71 -9.04
N TYR A 129 -9.04 -13.74 -9.88
CA TYR A 129 -9.54 -15.07 -9.59
C TYR A 129 -8.80 -15.71 -8.42
N CYS A 130 -7.46 -15.71 -8.45
CA CYS A 130 -6.65 -16.24 -7.35
C CYS A 130 -6.96 -15.53 -6.02
N ALA A 131 -7.15 -14.21 -6.04
CA ALA A 131 -7.52 -13.44 -4.84
C ALA A 131 -8.91 -13.85 -4.31
N ALA A 132 -9.87 -14.10 -5.19
CA ALA A 132 -11.21 -14.56 -4.79
C ALA A 132 -11.25 -16.02 -4.32
N MET A 133 -10.34 -16.86 -4.83
CA MET A 133 -10.31 -18.31 -4.62
C MET A 133 -9.22 -18.78 -3.64
N GLY A 134 -8.79 -17.92 -2.71
CA GLY A 134 -7.86 -18.30 -1.64
C GLY A 134 -6.47 -18.71 -2.15
N GLY A 135 -6.02 -18.14 -3.27
CA GLY A 135 -4.73 -18.42 -3.89
C GLY A 135 -4.72 -19.56 -4.91
N GLN A 136 -5.87 -20.16 -5.22
CA GLN A 136 -5.95 -21.22 -6.23
C GLN A 136 -6.19 -20.65 -7.64
N SER A 137 -5.40 -21.13 -8.60
CA SER A 137 -5.54 -20.74 -10.01
C SER A 137 -6.81 -21.34 -10.64
N PRO A 138 -7.39 -20.72 -11.69
CA PRO A 138 -8.55 -21.27 -12.40
C PRO A 138 -8.35 -22.67 -12.98
N PHE A 139 -7.10 -23.06 -13.22
CA PHE A 139 -6.73 -24.35 -13.81
C PHE A 139 -6.27 -25.38 -12.78
N ALA A 140 -6.30 -25.04 -11.49
CA ALA A 140 -5.98 -25.99 -10.44
C ALA A 140 -7.06 -27.08 -10.41
N LYS A 141 -6.65 -28.35 -10.52
CA LYS A 141 -7.57 -29.48 -10.35
C LYS A 141 -8.14 -29.41 -8.94
N ARG A 142 -9.44 -29.23 -8.82
CA ARG A 142 -10.14 -29.35 -7.54
C ARG A 142 -9.93 -30.78 -7.05
N THR A 143 -9.08 -30.97 -6.05
CA THR A 143 -9.02 -32.23 -5.30
C THR A 143 -10.33 -32.33 -4.55
N LEU A 144 -11.31 -32.99 -5.18
CA LEU A 144 -12.54 -33.37 -4.50
C LEU A 144 -12.11 -34.32 -3.38
N ASP A 145 -12.21 -33.87 -2.13
CA ASP A 145 -12.00 -34.72 -0.97
C ASP A 145 -12.97 -35.91 -1.07
N MET A 146 -12.41 -37.07 -1.43
CA MET A 146 -13.10 -38.37 -1.54
C MET A 146 -13.59 -38.90 -0.17
N SER A 147 -13.58 -38.09 0.89
CA SER A 147 -13.99 -38.51 2.24
C SER A 147 -15.51 -38.61 2.42
N ALA A 148 -16.31 -38.08 1.50
CA ALA A 148 -17.77 -38.13 1.56
C ALA A 148 -18.42 -39.30 0.77
N ALA A 149 -17.65 -40.09 0.02
CA ALA A 149 -18.17 -41.16 -0.86
C ALA A 149 -18.20 -42.56 -0.22
N LYS A 150 -17.93 -42.69 1.08
CA LYS A 150 -18.01 -43.96 1.85
C LYS A 150 -19.03 -43.83 2.99
N ALA A 151 -20.27 -43.54 2.65
CA ALA A 151 -21.40 -43.63 3.59
C ALA A 151 -22.71 -43.88 2.83
N THR A 152 -22.76 -44.99 2.09
CA THR A 152 -23.98 -45.69 1.69
C THR A 152 -23.66 -47.17 1.61
#